data_AF-A0A4Q7RVC6-F1
#
_entry.id   AF-A0A4Q7RVC6-F1
#
_cell.length_a   1.000
_cell.length_b   1.000
_cell.length_c   1.000
_cell.angle_alpha   90.00
_cell.angle_beta   90.00
_cell.angle_gamma   90.00
#
_symmetry.space_group_name_H-M   'P 1'
#
loop_
_entity.id
_entity.type
_entity.pdbx_description
1 polymer ?
#
loop_
_entity_poly.entity_id
_entity_poly.type
_entity_poly.pdbx_seq_one_letter_code
_entity_poly.pdbx_strand_id
1 'polypeptide(L)'
;MDPLSFEFVSVEEAKKVLDGEPPASAQVDWSALREPPDAARLALSPAALKWLAYLPREVRPLELFHAYPRIANQMAALGNGAAVSALLSELLIDRRGGRQGFPAGVATELTRLQEYLLTLRQAGAAAD
;
A
#
# COMPACT_ATOMS: atom_id res chain seq x y z
N MET A 1 -21.49 -9.19 8.00
CA MET A 1 -21.27 -9.66 6.62
C MET A 1 -22.65 -9.95 6.07
N ASP A 2 -23.19 -9.02 5.30
CA ASP A 2 -24.45 -9.28 4.61
C ASP A 2 -24.20 -10.33 3.52
N PRO A 3 -25.11 -11.31 3.37
CA PRO A 3 -24.96 -12.34 2.36
C PRO A 3 -25.08 -11.71 0.96
N LEU A 4 -24.20 -12.10 0.05
CA LEU A 4 -24.32 -11.76 -1.36
C LEU A 4 -25.67 -12.30 -1.87
N SER A 5 -26.55 -11.41 -2.35
CA SER A 5 -27.77 -11.82 -3.03
C SER A 5 -27.46 -12.05 -4.50
N PHE A 6 -28.01 -13.15 -5.02
CA PHE A 6 -27.94 -13.46 -6.44
C PHE A 6 -29.37 -13.54 -6.96
N GLU A 7 -29.61 -12.95 -8.12
CA GLU A 7 -30.87 -13.06 -8.85
C GLU A 7 -30.70 -14.11 -9.95
N PHE A 8 -31.64 -15.06 -10.01
CA PHE A 8 -31.64 -16.07 -11.07
C PHE A 8 -32.19 -15.44 -12.35
N VAL A 9 -31.31 -15.28 -13.34
CA VAL A 9 -31.67 -14.88 -14.71
C VAL A 9 -31.82 -16.09 -15.61
N SER A 10 -32.77 -16.01 -16.55
CA SER A 10 -32.99 -17.06 -17.53
C SER A 10 -31.86 -17.12 -18.58
N VAL A 11 -31.67 -18.28 -19.21
CA VAL A 11 -30.70 -18.45 -20.31
C VAL A 11 -31.03 -17.53 -21.49
N GLU A 12 -32.32 -17.26 -21.73
CA GLU A 12 -32.77 -16.36 -22.79
C GLU A 12 -32.47 -14.89 -22.47
N GLU A 13 -32.59 -14.46 -21.21
CA GLU A 13 -32.12 -13.13 -20.78
C GLU A 13 -30.61 -13.02 -20.86
N ALA A 14 -29.86 -14.02 -20.38
CA ALA A 14 -28.40 -14.04 -20.47
C ALA A 14 -27.94 -13.94 -21.95
N LYS A 15 -28.63 -14.64 -22.86
CA LYS A 15 -28.37 -14.58 -24.30
C LYS A 15 -28.75 -13.22 -24.91
N LYS A 16 -29.85 -12.59 -24.48
CA LYS A 16 -30.21 -11.23 -24.92
C LYS A 16 -29.19 -10.18 -24.47
N VAL A 17 -28.61 -10.32 -23.28
CA VAL A 17 -27.52 -9.44 -22.79
C VAL A 17 -26.25 -9.63 -23.60
N LEU A 18 -25.97 -10.87 -24.04
CA LEU A 18 -24.81 -11.19 -24.87
C LEU A 18 -24.97 -10.71 -26.33
N ASP A 19 -26.18 -10.85 -26.88
CA ASP A 19 -26.50 -10.57 -28.29
C ASP A 19 -26.96 -9.11 -28.53
N GLY A 20 -27.31 -8.37 -27.46
CA GLY A 20 -27.84 -7.01 -27.49
C GLY A 20 -26.93 -5.99 -26.81
N GLU A 21 -27.41 -4.75 -26.72
CA GLU A 21 -26.77 -3.72 -25.92
C GLU A 21 -27.02 -4.03 -24.44
N PRO A 22 -25.98 -4.07 -23.58
CA PRO A 22 -26.14 -4.45 -22.18
C PRO A 22 -27.22 -3.58 -21.52
N PRO A 23 -28.06 -4.15 -20.63
CA PRO A 23 -29.01 -3.35 -19.86
C PRO A 23 -28.22 -2.21 -19.22
N ALA A 24 -28.75 -0.99 -19.28
CA ALA A 24 -28.09 0.18 -18.74
C ALA A 24 -27.70 -0.14 -17.29
N SER A 25 -26.41 -0.46 -17.09
CA SER A 25 -25.88 -0.66 -15.76
C SER A 25 -26.14 0.68 -15.09
N ALA A 26 -27.04 0.72 -14.10
CA ALA A 26 -27.14 1.88 -13.24
C ALA A 26 -25.70 2.20 -12.87
N GLN A 27 -25.20 3.38 -13.26
CA GLN A 27 -23.83 3.76 -12.99
C GLN A 27 -23.70 3.79 -11.46
N VAL A 28 -23.30 2.66 -10.88
CA VAL A 28 -23.07 2.56 -9.45
C VAL A 28 -21.87 3.44 -9.21
N ASP A 29 -22.11 4.54 -8.50
CA ASP A 29 -21.01 5.37 -8.03
C ASP A 29 -20.25 4.60 -6.95
N TRP A 30 -19.28 3.80 -7.40
CA TRP A 30 -18.40 3.04 -6.53
C TRP A 30 -17.59 3.94 -5.60
N SER A 31 -17.52 5.25 -5.84
CA SER A 31 -16.86 6.18 -4.93
C SER A 31 -17.66 6.38 -3.64
N ALA A 32 -19.00 6.34 -3.72
CA ALA A 32 -19.90 6.46 -2.57
C ALA A 32 -19.91 5.23 -1.65
N LEU A 33 -19.53 4.05 -2.17
CA LEU A 33 -19.36 2.81 -1.40
C LEU A 33 -17.97 2.66 -0.80
N ARG A 34 -17.02 3.56 -1.13
CA ARG A 34 -15.71 3.52 -0.48
C ARG A 34 -15.87 3.99 0.95
N GLU A 35 -15.28 3.23 1.86
CA GLU A 35 -15.12 3.67 3.23
C GLU A 35 -14.50 5.08 3.23
N PRO A 36 -15.11 6.05 3.94
CA PRO A 36 -14.60 7.41 3.95
C PRO A 36 -13.16 7.43 4.47
N PRO A 37 -12.35 8.45 4.10
CA PRO A 37 -11.01 8.60 4.62
C PRO A 37 -11.06 8.73 6.15
N ASP A 38 -10.80 7.61 6.84
CA ASP A 38 -10.71 7.58 8.29
C ASP A 38 -9.53 8.44 8.73
N ALA A 39 -9.78 9.40 9.62
CA ALA A 39 -8.75 10.27 10.19
C ALA A 39 -7.61 9.47 10.84
N ALA A 40 -7.90 8.27 11.37
CA ALA A 40 -6.88 7.38 11.90
C ALA A 40 -5.93 6.83 10.82
N ARG A 41 -6.38 6.75 9.56
CA ARG A 41 -5.52 6.39 8.40
C ARG A 41 -4.64 7.55 7.93
N LEU A 42 -4.95 8.78 8.33
CA LEU A 42 -4.16 9.98 8.05
C LEU A 42 -3.14 10.31 9.16
N ALA A 43 -3.17 9.59 10.29
CA ALA A 43 -2.25 9.78 11.41
C ALA A 43 -1.19 8.67 11.49
N LEU A 44 -0.02 9.00 12.03
CA LEU A 44 0.98 8.00 12.40
C LEU A 44 0.51 7.22 13.63
N SER A 45 0.60 5.90 13.54
CA SER A 45 0.36 5.00 14.67
C SER A 45 1.48 5.12 15.72
N PRO A 46 1.22 4.79 17.00
CA PRO A 46 2.26 4.71 18.02
C PRO A 46 3.40 3.75 17.64
N ALA A 47 3.08 2.65 16.94
CA ALA A 47 4.07 1.71 16.44
C ALA A 47 5.00 2.35 15.40
N ALA A 48 4.45 3.16 14.49
CA ALA A 48 5.24 3.90 13.51
C ALA A 48 6.15 4.94 14.17
N LEU A 49 5.65 5.72 15.12
CA LEU A 49 6.46 6.69 15.87
C LEU A 49 7.61 6.00 16.61
N LYS A 50 7.33 4.88 17.28
CA LYS A 50 8.34 4.09 17.98
C LYS A 50 9.38 3.53 17.02
N TRP A 51 8.96 2.99 15.88
CA TRP A 51 9.88 2.46 14.87
C TRP A 51 10.77 3.56 14.28
N LEU A 52 10.20 4.73 13.96
CA LEU A 52 10.96 5.90 13.51
C LEU A 52 12.04 6.33 14.51
N ALA A 53 11.74 6.27 15.81
CA ALA A 53 12.68 6.61 16.87
C ALA A 53 13.85 5.63 16.98
N TYR A 54 13.66 4.35 16.64
CA TYR A 54 14.72 3.34 16.65
C TYR A 54 15.69 3.46 15.46
N LEU A 55 15.28 4.10 14.36
CA LEU A 55 16.15 4.29 13.22
C LEU A 55 17.25 5.32 13.52
N PRO A 56 18.50 5.11 13.04
CA PRO A 56 19.53 6.13 13.04
C PRO A 56 19.04 7.41 12.34
N ARG A 57 19.49 8.59 12.81
CA ARG A 57 18.95 9.88 12.35
C ARG A 57 19.11 10.06 10.84
N GLU A 58 20.17 9.51 10.28
CA GLU A 58 20.60 9.66 8.89
C GLU A 58 19.69 8.89 7.90
N VAL A 59 18.96 7.89 8.39
CA VAL A 59 18.12 6.99 7.59
C VAL A 59 16.64 7.10 7.92
N ARG A 60 16.24 8.07 8.76
CA ARG A 60 14.84 8.31 9.11
C ARG A 60 14.08 8.87 7.92
N PRO A 61 12.99 8.22 7.45
CA PRO A 61 12.20 8.71 6.33
C PRO A 61 11.13 9.71 6.82
N LEU A 62 11.54 10.93 7.16
CA LEU A 62 10.69 11.93 7.80
C LEU A 62 9.63 12.50 6.83
N GLU A 63 10.02 12.82 5.60
CA GLU A 63 9.08 13.31 4.59
C GLU A 63 8.06 12.23 4.22
N LEU A 64 8.49 10.98 4.07
CA LEU A 64 7.59 9.84 3.86
C LEU A 64 6.56 9.72 4.98
N PHE A 65 7.00 9.81 6.24
CA PHE A 65 6.13 9.64 7.40
C PHE A 65 5.12 10.79 7.54
N HIS A 66 5.52 11.99 7.09
CA HIS A 66 4.64 13.14 7.06
C HIS A 66 3.63 13.07 5.89
N ALA A 67 4.10 12.80 4.67
CA ALA A 67 3.28 12.85 3.46
C ALA A 67 2.47 11.57 3.20
N TYR A 68 2.95 10.41 3.67
CA TYR A 68 2.34 9.10 3.45
C TYR A 68 2.21 8.26 4.74
N PRO A 69 1.45 8.72 5.76
CA PRO A 69 1.30 8.02 7.05
C PRO A 69 0.83 6.56 6.92
N ARG A 70 0.00 6.25 5.92
CA ARG A 70 -0.43 4.87 5.63
C ARG A 70 0.74 3.93 5.33
N ILE A 71 1.72 4.39 4.54
CA ILE A 71 2.90 3.59 4.19
C ILE A 71 3.78 3.41 5.43
N ALA A 72 3.99 4.50 6.19
CA ALA A 72 4.74 4.45 7.45
C ALA A 72 4.14 3.45 8.45
N ASN A 73 2.81 3.47 8.61
CA ASN A 73 2.09 2.53 9.48
C ASN A 73 2.21 1.09 8.97
N GLN A 74 2.13 0.88 7.66
CA GLN A 74 2.34 -0.44 7.07
C GLN A 74 3.74 -0.98 7.36
N MET A 75 4.77 -0.15 7.19
CA MET A 75 6.16 -0.54 7.51
C MET A 75 6.31 -0.95 8.97
N ALA A 76 5.77 -0.15 9.89
CA ALA A 76 5.83 -0.44 11.32
C ALA A 76 5.09 -1.72 11.71
N ALA A 77 3.95 -2.01 11.05
CA ALA A 77 3.17 -3.21 11.28
C ALA A 77 3.88 -4.51 10.85
N LEU A 78 4.80 -4.44 9.88
CA LEU A 78 5.58 -5.61 9.44
C LEU A 78 6.56 -6.11 10.51
N GLY A 79 6.98 -5.24 11.43
CA GLY A 79 7.71 -5.61 12.65
C GLY A 79 9.14 -6.13 12.47
N ASN A 80 9.61 -6.36 11.23
CA ASN A 80 10.97 -6.82 10.97
C ASN A 80 11.56 -6.17 9.71
N GLY A 81 12.88 -5.97 9.72
CA GLY A 81 13.59 -5.26 8.65
C GLY A 81 13.56 -5.95 7.28
N ALA A 82 13.50 -7.29 7.25
CA ALA A 82 13.45 -8.04 5.99
C ALA A 82 12.12 -7.85 5.26
N ALA A 83 11.00 -7.90 5.97
CA ALA A 83 9.68 -7.65 5.40
C ALA A 83 9.53 -6.18 4.95
N VAL A 84 10.07 -5.23 5.73
CA VAL A 84 10.10 -3.82 5.32
C VAL A 84 10.95 -3.65 4.04
N SER A 85 12.11 -4.30 3.95
CA SER A 85 12.95 -4.26 2.76
C SER A 85 12.27 -4.83 1.51
N ALA A 86 11.48 -5.89 1.67
CA ALA A 86 10.67 -6.44 0.58
C ALA A 86 9.59 -5.44 0.13
N LEU A 87 8.88 -4.80 1.07
CA LEU A 87 7.91 -3.74 0.76
C LEU A 87 8.58 -2.57 0.01
N LEU A 88 9.74 -2.13 0.47
CA LEU A 88 10.49 -1.03 -0.16
C LEU A 88 10.86 -1.36 -1.61
N SER A 89 11.29 -2.59 -1.90
CA SER A 89 11.56 -3.02 -3.28
C SER A 89 10.33 -2.90 -4.19
N GLU A 90 9.14 -3.23 -3.69
CA GLU A 90 7.88 -3.08 -4.44
C GLU A 90 7.45 -1.62 -4.62
N LEU A 91 7.87 -0.73 -3.72
CA LEU A 91 7.60 0.71 -3.80
C LEU A 91 8.56 1.42 -4.75
N LEU A 92 9.83 1.02 -4.76
CA LEU A 92 10.90 1.63 -5.56
C LEU A 92 10.93 1.12 -7.01
N ILE A 93 10.56 -0.14 -7.24
CA ILE A 93 10.62 -0.75 -8.58
C ILE A 93 9.20 -0.79 -9.17
N ASP A 94 8.96 0.03 -10.19
CA ASP A 94 7.72 -0.08 -10.97
C ASP A 94 7.77 -1.29 -11.90
N ARG A 95 7.04 -2.36 -11.54
CA ARG A 95 6.92 -3.58 -12.35
C ARG A 95 5.69 -3.60 -13.26
N ARG A 96 4.79 -2.61 -13.13
CA ARG A 96 3.47 -2.62 -13.80
C ARG A 96 3.36 -1.54 -14.87
N GLY A 97 4.16 -0.49 -14.75
CA GLY A 97 4.08 0.68 -15.60
C GLY A 97 2.94 1.61 -15.20
N GLY A 98 3.06 2.89 -15.57
CA GLY A 98 1.99 3.88 -15.40
C GLY A 98 1.88 4.51 -14.01
N ARG A 99 2.88 4.36 -13.12
CA ARG A 99 2.93 5.07 -11.84
C ARG A 99 3.65 6.41 -11.98
N GLN A 100 3.16 7.43 -11.28
CA GLN A 100 3.82 8.75 -11.23
C GLN A 100 5.10 8.76 -10.38
N GLY A 101 5.33 7.71 -9.59
CA GLY A 101 6.45 7.62 -8.65
C GLY A 101 6.26 8.46 -7.40
N PHE A 102 7.31 8.55 -6.59
CA PHE A 102 7.37 9.42 -5.41
C PHE A 102 8.10 10.73 -5.75
N PRO A 103 7.81 11.82 -5.00
CA PRO A 103 8.65 13.01 -5.01
C PRO A 103 10.11 12.65 -4.71
N ALA A 104 11.06 13.42 -5.27
CA ALA A 104 12.49 13.12 -5.18
C ALA A 104 13.03 12.98 -3.75
N GLY A 105 12.54 13.81 -2.81
CA GLY A 105 12.91 13.73 -1.39
C GLY A 105 12.50 12.40 -0.77
N VAL A 106 11.23 12.02 -0.95
CA VAL A 106 10.68 10.76 -0.48
C VAL A 106 11.35 9.55 -1.13
N ALA A 107 11.64 9.62 -2.44
CA ALA A 107 12.38 8.56 -3.12
C ALA A 107 13.79 8.38 -2.54
N THR A 108 14.48 9.49 -2.25
CA THR A 108 15.81 9.47 -1.62
C THR A 108 15.77 8.85 -0.22
N GLU A 109 14.78 9.22 0.60
CA GLU A 109 14.58 8.62 1.92
C GLU A 109 14.34 7.11 1.85
N LEU A 110 13.48 6.67 0.92
CA LEU A 110 13.17 5.25 0.70
C LEU A 110 14.42 4.47 0.27
N THR A 111 15.24 5.01 -0.62
CA THR A 111 16.50 4.39 -1.05
C THR A 111 17.50 4.25 0.09
N ARG A 112 17.73 5.32 0.88
CA ARG A 112 18.64 5.27 2.04
C ARG A 112 18.21 4.25 3.08
N LEU A 113 16.91 4.20 3.36
CA LEU A 113 16.36 3.21 4.29
C LEU A 113 16.54 1.78 3.76
N GLN A 114 16.33 1.56 2.46
CA GLN A 114 16.52 0.26 1.83
C GLN A 114 17.98 -0.20 1.93
N GLU A 115 18.94 0.67 1.64
CA GLU A 115 20.38 0.40 1.77
C GLU A 115 20.72 0.00 3.21
N TYR A 116 20.27 0.78 4.20
CA TYR A 116 20.49 0.49 5.61
C TYR A 116 19.97 -0.90 6.03
N LEU A 117 18.74 -1.24 5.64
CA LEU A 117 18.14 -2.54 5.97
C LEU A 117 18.87 -3.71 5.31
N LEU A 118 19.35 -3.53 4.08
CA LEU A 118 20.15 -4.53 3.38
C LEU A 118 21.52 -4.73 4.04
N THR A 119 22.18 -3.66 4.49
CA THR A 119 23.44 -3.73 5.24
C THR A 119 23.25 -4.44 6.58
N LEU A 120 22.19 -4.09 7.34
CA LEU A 120 21.88 -4.78 8.59
C LEU A 120 21.66 -6.28 8.39
N ARG A 121 20.97 -6.68 7.33
CA ARG A 121 20.74 -8.09 7.02
C ARG A 121 22.04 -8.82 6.69
N GLN A 122 22.94 -8.19 5.93
CA GLN A 122 24.24 -8.76 5.58
C GLN A 122 25.14 -8.90 6.82
N ALA A 123 25.13 -7.92 7.72
CA ALA A 123 25.87 -7.99 8.98
C ALA A 123 25.34 -9.09 9.90
N GLY A 124 24.01 -9.29 9.95
CA GLY A 124 23.40 -10.40 10.70
C GLY A 124 23.75 -11.77 10.11
N ALA A 125 23.74 -11.92 8.78
CA ALA A 125 24.08 -13.16 8.10
C ALA A 125 25.57 -13.55 8.17
N ALA A 126 26.46 -12.61 8.49
CA ALA A 126 27.89 -12.87 8.67
C ALA A 126 28.27 -13.24 10.12
N ALA A 127 27.32 -13.15 11.06
CA ALA A 127 27.52 -13.44 12.48
C ALA A 127 26.97 -14.82 12.90
N ASP A 128 26.26 -15.51 12.02
CA ASP A 128 25.80 -16.90 12.14
C ASP A 128 26.71 -17.86 11.36
#